data_AF-A0A1N7KH42-F1
#
_entry.id   AF-A0A1N7KH42-F1
#
_cell.length_a   1.000
_cell.length_b   1.000
_cell.length_c   1.000
_cell.angle_alpha   90.00
_cell.angle_beta   90.00
_cell.angle_gamma   90.00
#
_symmetry.space_group_name_H-M   'P 1'
#
loop_
_entity.id
_entity.type
_entity.pdbx_description
1 polymer ?
#
loop_
_entity_poly.entity_id
_entity_poly.type
_entity_poly.pdbx_seq_one_letter_code
_entity_poly.pdbx_strand_id
1 'polypeptide(L)'
;MRIIVLILGLAGCATAVSAPVPHPQGRTARIAAECRLLEVAHAETLARGLDAPSDILVGCPGHETARDTMPLKAQSAALRRANAAVLPPDVVANGPQAARLYRRMISRGVPEAVAATVSTGALLRDAARG
;
A
#
# COMPACT_ATOMS: atom_id res chain seq x y z
N MET A 1 -51.52 -45.39 -0.90
CA MET A 1 -50.84 -45.57 -2.22
C MET A 1 -50.24 -44.21 -2.58
N ARG A 2 -48.92 -44.01 -2.39
CA ARG A 2 -47.87 -43.91 -3.45
C ARG A 2 -48.19 -42.78 -4.46
N ILE A 3 -47.65 -41.55 -4.31
CA ILE A 3 -46.36 -41.02 -4.87
C ILE A 3 -46.23 -41.45 -6.36
N ILE A 4 -46.14 -40.54 -7.33
CA ILE A 4 -44.89 -39.94 -7.84
C ILE A 4 -45.21 -38.66 -8.64
N VAL A 5 -44.75 -37.51 -8.15
CA VAL A 5 -44.57 -36.28 -8.94
C VAL A 5 -43.18 -36.39 -9.57
N LEU A 6 -43.12 -36.46 -10.91
CA LEU A 6 -41.88 -36.40 -11.67
C LEU A 6 -41.27 -35.00 -11.53
N ILE A 7 -40.27 -34.85 -10.67
CA ILE A 7 -39.45 -33.64 -10.59
C ILE A 7 -38.40 -33.72 -11.70
N LEU A 8 -38.50 -32.79 -12.65
CA LEU A 8 -37.51 -32.47 -13.67
C LEU A 8 -36.11 -32.34 -13.05
N GLY A 9 -35.22 -33.26 -13.37
CA GLY A 9 -33.79 -33.10 -13.18
C GLY A 9 -33.19 -32.31 -14.33
N LEU A 10 -32.95 -31.02 -14.15
CA LEU A 10 -31.97 -30.28 -14.94
C LEU A 10 -30.72 -30.07 -14.10
N ALA A 11 -29.77 -30.99 -14.28
CA ALA A 11 -28.41 -30.85 -13.80
C ALA A 11 -27.71 -29.77 -14.64
N GLY A 12 -27.80 -28.52 -14.19
CA GLY A 12 -26.99 -27.43 -14.71
C GLY A 12 -25.59 -27.47 -14.11
N CYS A 13 -24.60 -27.89 -14.89
CA CYS A 13 -23.18 -27.68 -14.57
C CYS A 13 -22.90 -26.18 -14.56
N ALA A 14 -22.83 -25.57 -13.38
CA ALA A 14 -22.32 -24.21 -13.23
C ALA A 14 -20.80 -24.24 -13.39
N THR A 15 -20.31 -24.10 -14.62
CA THR A 15 -18.94 -23.67 -14.88
C THR A 15 -18.77 -22.29 -14.26
N ALA A 16 -18.00 -22.22 -13.17
CA ALA A 16 -17.57 -20.96 -12.58
C ALA A 16 -16.72 -20.20 -13.61
N VAL A 17 -17.37 -19.31 -14.37
CA VAL A 17 -16.68 -18.29 -15.14
C VAL A 17 -16.01 -17.38 -14.13
N SER A 18 -14.69 -17.49 -13.98
CA SER A 18 -13.90 -16.49 -13.29
C SER A 18 -14.14 -15.15 -13.98
N ALA A 19 -14.97 -14.29 -13.37
CA ALA A 19 -15.13 -12.93 -13.83
C ALA A 19 -13.76 -12.24 -13.79
N PRO A 20 -13.39 -11.45 -14.82
CA PRO A 20 -12.16 -10.69 -14.81
C PRO A 20 -12.19 -9.76 -13.59
N VAL A 21 -11.20 -9.89 -12.70
CA VAL A 21 -11.03 -8.93 -11.60
C VAL A 21 -10.74 -7.57 -12.24
N PRO A 22 -11.55 -6.54 -12.00
CA PRO A 22 -11.31 -5.23 -12.60
C PRO A 22 -9.92 -4.74 -12.19
N HIS A 23 -9.06 -4.48 -13.18
CA HIS A 23 -7.82 -3.78 -12.88
C HIS A 23 -8.18 -2.38 -12.37
N PRO A 24 -7.65 -1.96 -11.20
CA PRO A 24 -7.95 -0.65 -10.68
C PRO A 24 -7.48 0.42 -11.68
N GLN A 25 -8.33 1.41 -11.96
CA GLN A 25 -8.06 2.50 -12.89
C GLN A 25 -8.01 3.84 -12.17
N GLY A 26 -7.28 4.80 -12.74
CA GLY A 26 -7.17 6.17 -12.21
C GLY A 26 -6.77 6.21 -10.74
N ARG A 27 -7.58 6.87 -9.90
CA ARG A 27 -7.31 7.03 -8.47
C ARG A 27 -7.06 5.71 -7.73
N THR A 28 -7.79 4.64 -8.06
CA THR A 28 -7.63 3.36 -7.37
C THR A 28 -6.29 2.72 -7.70
N ALA A 29 -5.82 2.85 -8.95
CA ALA A 29 -4.50 2.37 -9.37
C ALA A 29 -3.39 3.09 -8.61
N ARG A 30 -3.52 4.41 -8.46
CA ARG A 30 -2.59 5.25 -7.69
C ARG A 30 -2.51 4.82 -6.24
N ILE A 31 -3.67 4.65 -5.59
CA ILE A 31 -3.72 4.23 -4.18
C ILE A 31 -3.06 2.86 -4.03
N ALA A 32 -3.34 1.91 -4.94
CA ALA A 32 -2.71 0.59 -4.90
C ALA A 32 -1.18 0.66 -5.08
N ALA A 33 -0.68 1.51 -5.98
CA ALA A 33 0.76 1.69 -6.19
C ALA A 33 1.46 2.35 -5.00
N GLU A 34 0.84 3.39 -4.42
CA GLU A 34 1.32 4.04 -3.20
C GLU A 34 1.34 3.06 -2.01
N CYS A 35 0.29 2.24 -1.86
CA CYS A 35 0.23 1.25 -0.81
C CYS A 35 1.26 0.13 -0.99
N ARG A 36 1.52 -0.32 -2.22
CA ARG A 36 2.60 -1.27 -2.49
C ARG A 36 3.97 -0.70 -2.09
N LEU A 37 4.21 0.59 -2.35
CA LEU A 37 5.43 1.27 -1.90
C LEU A 37 5.54 1.27 -0.37
N LEU A 38 4.44 1.54 0.33
CA LEU A 38 4.40 1.55 1.80
C LEU A 38 4.56 0.14 2.41
N GLU A 39 3.99 -0.89 1.79
CA GLU A 39 4.18 -2.29 2.18
C GLU A 39 5.63 -2.72 2.07
N VAL A 40 6.30 -2.38 0.97
CA VAL A 40 7.73 -2.65 0.80
C VAL A 40 8.56 -1.89 1.84
N ALA A 41 8.22 -0.63 2.11
CA ALA A 41 8.89 0.15 3.15
C ALA A 41 8.68 -0.42 4.56
N HIS A 42 7.48 -0.90 4.87
CA HIS A 42 7.17 -1.57 6.13
C HIS A 42 7.97 -2.87 6.27
N ALA A 43 7.96 -3.73 5.25
CA ALA A 43 8.71 -4.98 5.22
C ALA A 43 10.22 -4.75 5.34
N GLU A 44 10.78 -3.77 4.63
CA GLU A 44 12.20 -3.42 4.71
C GLU A 44 12.58 -2.88 6.10
N THR A 45 11.68 -2.12 6.75
CA THR A 45 11.89 -1.65 8.13
C THR A 45 11.98 -2.83 9.10
N LEU A 46 11.05 -3.79 8.99
CA LEU A 46 11.07 -5.02 9.80
C LEU A 46 12.30 -5.88 9.50
N ALA A 47 12.68 -6.03 8.23
CA ALA A 47 13.84 -6.83 7.82
C ALA A 47 15.15 -6.29 8.41
N ARG A 48 15.22 -4.99 8.71
CA ARG A 48 16.35 -4.35 9.40
C ARG A 48 16.29 -4.45 10.93
N GLY A 49 15.30 -5.15 11.49
CA GLY A 49 15.08 -5.26 12.93
C GLY A 49 14.65 -3.95 13.60
N LEU A 50 14.08 -3.02 12.82
CA LEU A 50 13.59 -1.74 13.32
C LEU A 50 12.10 -1.83 13.65
N ASP A 51 11.64 -0.93 14.52
CA ASP A 51 10.21 -0.78 14.80
C ASP A 51 9.48 -0.24 13.56
N ALA A 52 8.43 -0.95 13.14
CA ALA A 52 7.64 -0.65 11.95
C ALA A 52 6.17 -0.43 12.36
N PRO A 53 5.81 0.80 12.79
CA PRO A 53 4.49 1.09 13.31
C PRO A 53 3.41 0.83 12.25
N SER A 54 2.23 0.39 12.70
CA SER A 54 1.09 0.12 11.80
C SER A 54 0.64 1.36 11.03
N ASP A 55 0.94 2.55 11.56
CA ASP A 55 0.76 3.87 10.94
C ASP A 55 1.28 3.94 9.49
N ILE A 56 2.31 3.15 9.14
CA ILE A 56 2.84 3.04 7.77
C ILE A 56 1.76 2.58 6.78
N LEU A 57 0.92 1.63 7.18
CA LEU A 57 -0.06 0.94 6.33
C LEU A 57 -1.49 1.45 6.52
N VAL A 58 -1.71 2.43 7.40
CA VAL A 58 -3.05 2.98 7.64
C VAL A 58 -3.66 3.54 6.35
N GLY A 59 -4.88 3.09 6.05
CA GLY A 59 -5.63 3.48 4.86
C GLY A 59 -5.24 2.71 3.59
N CYS A 60 -4.37 1.70 3.69
CA CYS A 60 -4.08 0.81 2.57
C CYS A 60 -5.09 -0.35 2.48
N PRO A 61 -5.56 -0.70 1.25
CA PRO A 61 -6.40 -1.87 1.05
C PRO A 61 -5.71 -3.15 1.57
N GLY A 62 -6.44 -4.01 2.28
CA GLY A 62 -5.90 -5.21 2.91
C GLY A 62 -5.30 -4.99 4.30
N HIS A 63 -5.26 -3.74 4.78
CA HIS A 63 -4.77 -3.34 6.10
C HIS A 63 -5.85 -2.60 6.90
N GLU A 64 -7.10 -3.04 6.82
CA GLU A 64 -8.25 -2.38 7.46
C GLU A 64 -8.18 -2.38 8.99
N THR A 65 -7.38 -3.28 9.56
CA THR A 65 -7.12 -3.38 11.00
C THR A 65 -5.94 -2.52 11.45
N ALA A 66 -5.15 -1.95 10.53
CA ALA A 66 -4.08 -1.04 10.88
C ALA A 66 -4.66 0.22 11.54
N ARG A 67 -4.05 0.64 12.66
CA ARG A 67 -4.44 1.83 13.41
C ARG A 67 -3.24 2.73 13.60
N ASP A 68 -3.51 4.01 13.82
CA ASP A 68 -2.49 4.95 14.28
C ASP A 68 -2.13 4.58 15.73
N THR A 69 -0.91 4.07 15.91
CA THR A 69 -0.37 3.62 17.20
C THR A 69 0.77 4.49 17.67
N MET A 70 1.34 5.28 16.77
CA MET A 70 2.44 6.19 17.09
C MET A 70 1.95 7.27 18.07
N PRO A 71 2.61 7.47 19.23
CA PRO A 71 2.27 8.55 20.15
C PRO A 71 2.38 9.92 19.47
N LEU A 72 1.53 10.89 19.86
CA LEU A 72 1.48 12.22 19.24
C LEU A 72 2.86 12.93 19.18
N LYS A 73 3.68 12.76 20.22
CA LYS A 73 5.06 13.28 20.26
C LYS A 73 5.92 12.67 19.14
N ALA A 74 5.80 11.36 18.92
CA ALA A 74 6.52 10.65 17.87
C ALA A 74 5.99 11.00 16.47
N GLN A 75 4.67 11.17 16.30
CA GLN A 75 4.08 11.65 15.04
C GLN A 75 4.61 13.03 14.67
N SER A 76 4.65 13.95 15.64
CA SER A 76 5.20 15.30 15.44
C SER A 76 6.68 15.27 15.06
N ALA A 77 7.46 14.36 15.67
CA ALA A 77 8.87 14.17 15.33
C ALA A 77 9.05 13.57 13.92
N ALA A 78 8.22 12.59 13.55
CA ALA A 78 8.20 12.00 12.21
C ALA A 78 7.87 13.04 11.13
N LEU A 79 6.87 13.89 11.37
CA LEU A 79 6.53 15.00 10.46
C LEU A 79 7.67 16.00 10.30
N ARG A 80 8.34 16.40 11.40
CA ARG A 80 9.52 17.28 11.31
C ARG A 80 10.65 16.64 10.51
N ARG A 81 10.94 15.35 10.75
CA ARG A 81 11.92 14.60 9.95
C ARG A 81 11.54 14.57 8.48
N ALA A 82 10.29 14.28 8.16
CA ALA A 82 9.80 14.26 6.77
C ALA A 82 9.98 15.62 6.06
N ASN A 83 9.73 16.72 6.76
CA ASN A 83 9.90 18.06 6.20
C ASN A 83 11.38 18.44 6.02
N ALA A 84 12.25 17.96 6.91
CA ALA A 84 13.70 18.20 6.85
C ALA A 84 14.45 17.21 5.94
N ALA A 85 13.81 16.12 5.53
CA ALA A 85 14.44 15.04 4.79
C ALA A 85 15.04 15.54 3.47
N VAL A 86 16.29 15.16 3.23
CA VAL A 86 16.98 15.46 1.96
C VAL A 86 16.43 14.50 0.92
N LEU A 87 15.99 15.05 -0.23
CA LEU A 87 15.43 14.23 -1.29
C LEU A 87 16.56 13.51 -2.04
N PRO A 88 16.55 12.17 -2.14
CA PRO A 88 17.48 11.44 -2.99
C PRO A 88 17.38 11.87 -4.46
N PRO A 89 18.46 11.76 -5.26
CA PRO A 89 18.44 12.14 -6.67
C PRO A 89 17.32 11.44 -7.48
N ASP A 90 17.09 10.15 -7.23
CA ASP A 90 16.02 9.39 -7.86
C ASP A 90 14.63 9.94 -7.51
N VAL A 91 14.42 10.41 -6.28
CA VAL A 91 13.16 11.04 -5.87
C VAL A 91 12.97 12.36 -6.60
N VAL A 92 14.03 13.17 -6.71
CA VAL A 92 14.00 14.45 -7.45
C VAL A 92 13.70 14.22 -8.93
N ALA A 93 14.34 13.23 -9.55
CA ALA A 93 14.16 12.90 -10.96
C ALA A 93 12.72 12.47 -11.31
N ASN A 94 11.98 11.93 -10.34
CA ASN A 94 10.58 11.50 -10.49
C ASN A 94 9.55 12.56 -10.07
N GLY A 95 10.00 13.79 -9.80
CA GLY A 95 9.16 14.96 -9.66
C GLY A 95 8.41 15.10 -8.33
N PRO A 96 7.49 16.07 -8.24
CA PRO A 96 6.87 16.47 -6.96
C PRO A 96 6.06 15.36 -6.29
N GLN A 97 5.43 14.48 -7.06
CA GLN A 97 4.66 13.38 -6.50
C GLN A 97 5.56 12.35 -5.81
N ALA A 98 6.72 12.03 -6.40
CA ALA A 98 7.72 11.19 -5.76
C ALA A 98 8.24 11.82 -4.46
N ALA A 99 8.51 13.12 -4.46
CA ALA A 99 8.90 13.85 -3.25
C ALA A 99 7.83 13.78 -2.14
N ARG A 100 6.54 13.89 -2.51
CA ARG A 100 5.44 13.72 -1.56
C ARG A 100 5.37 12.30 -0.98
N LEU A 101 5.53 11.28 -1.81
CA LEU A 101 5.53 9.88 -1.37
C LEU A 101 6.70 9.58 -0.43
N TYR A 102 7.90 10.04 -0.77
CA TYR A 102 9.09 9.91 0.07
C TYR A 102 8.87 10.50 1.46
N ARG A 103 8.39 11.76 1.53
CA ARG A 103 8.09 12.42 2.81
C ARG A 103 6.94 11.73 3.54
N ARG A 104 5.94 11.20 2.82
CA ARG A 104 4.84 10.45 3.44
C ARG A 104 5.37 9.22 4.18
N MET A 105 6.26 8.44 3.56
CA MET A 105 6.88 7.27 4.22
C MET A 105 7.48 7.68 5.56
N ILE A 106 8.30 8.74 5.56
CA ILE A 106 8.97 9.23 6.77
C ILE A 106 7.96 9.72 7.82
N SER A 107 6.93 10.47 7.39
CA SER A 107 5.89 10.99 8.29
C SER A 107 5.08 9.89 8.96
N ARG A 108 4.98 8.71 8.32
CA ARG A 108 4.29 7.53 8.85
C ARG A 108 5.19 6.60 9.66
N GLY A 109 6.46 6.98 9.87
CA GLY A 109 7.38 6.26 10.74
C GLY A 109 8.47 5.46 10.03
N VAL A 110 8.50 5.42 8.70
CA VAL A 110 9.60 4.77 7.97
C VAL A 110 10.90 5.54 8.25
N PRO A 111 11.98 4.88 8.70
CA PRO A 111 13.29 5.52 8.86
C PRO A 111 13.80 6.10 7.53
N GLU A 112 14.46 7.27 7.56
CA GLU A 112 14.89 7.97 6.33
C GLU A 112 15.81 7.11 5.45
N ALA A 113 16.72 6.33 6.04
CA ALA A 113 17.59 5.41 5.31
C ALA A 113 16.81 4.29 4.59
N VAL A 114 15.71 3.81 5.19
CA VAL A 114 14.82 2.83 4.57
C VAL A 114 14.02 3.48 3.45
N ALA A 115 13.43 4.65 3.72
CA ALA A 115 12.71 5.42 2.71
C ALA A 115 13.60 5.72 1.49
N ALA A 116 14.88 6.06 1.70
CA ALA A 116 15.84 6.30 0.64
C ALA A 116 16.14 5.04 -0.16
N THR A 117 16.30 3.89 0.51
CA THR A 117 16.52 2.59 -0.15
C THR A 117 15.33 2.21 -1.03
N VAL A 118 14.11 2.24 -0.48
CA VAL A 118 12.88 1.83 -1.16
C VAL A 118 12.46 2.81 -2.25
N SER A 119 12.91 4.05 -2.18
CA SER A 119 12.68 5.07 -3.20
C SER A 119 13.56 4.94 -4.44
N THR A 120 14.38 3.90 -4.53
CA THR A 120 15.17 3.64 -5.73
C THR A 120 14.35 2.83 -6.75
N GLY A 121 14.38 3.24 -8.01
CA GLY A 121 13.87 2.43 -9.11
C GLY A 121 12.35 2.44 -9.34
N ALA A 122 11.84 1.34 -9.92
CA ALA A 122 10.54 1.30 -10.60
C ALA A 122 9.33 1.46 -9.67
N LEU A 123 9.42 0.98 -8.43
CA LEU A 123 8.30 1.02 -7.50
C LEU A 123 7.88 2.46 -7.16
N LEU A 124 8.85 3.33 -6.90
CA LEU A 124 8.59 4.76 -6.71
C LEU A 124 8.04 5.40 -7.98
N ARG A 125 8.58 5.06 -9.15
CA ARG A 125 8.11 5.59 -10.45
C ARG A 125 6.66 5.24 -10.72
N ASP A 126 6.26 4.01 -10.41
CA ASP A 126 4.90 3.54 -10.62
C ASP A 126 3.94 4.24 -9.65
N ALA A 127 4.33 4.36 -8.38
CA ALA A 127 3.56 5.12 -7.38
C ALA A 127 3.48 6.62 -7.71
N ALA A 128 4.52 7.20 -8.33
CA ALA A 128 4.59 8.61 -8.66
C ALA A 128 3.79 8.99 -9.93
N ARG A 129 3.50 8.02 -10.82
CA ARG A 129 2.77 8.23 -12.08
C ARG A 129 1.24 8.15 -11.94
N GLY A 130 0.74 7.60 -10.82
CA GLY A 130 -0.70 7.45 -10.56
C GLY A 130 -1.42 8.74 -10.19
#